data_AF-A0A2T2XI37-F1
#
_entry.id   AF-A0A2T2XI37-F1
#
_cell.length_a   1.000
_cell.length_b   1.000
_cell.length_c   1.000
_cell.angle_alpha   90.00
_cell.angle_beta   90.00
_cell.angle_gamma   90.00
#
_symmetry.space_group_name_H-M   'P 1'
#
loop_
_entity.id
_entity.type
_entity.pdbx_description
1 polymer ?
#
loop_
_entity_poly.entity_id
_entity_poly.type
_entity_poly.pdbx_seq_one_letter_code
_entity_poly.pdbx_strand_id
1 'polypeptide(L)'
;MLNEALRKHLQGRPAGPADLWLTRSDRPVSVDVEPLESGWQVRVPSSGESQHSSRADVLDALGRAVGWDRAFGRSLTAAPQETLWVWIPSHAVRGIVWRPSTPAVGIDYIAKARDAWDLLRSRALQGETMTYGDLGHALGGLHPLHDVPQVLDVIQRWCHEHDIADLTGVVVSQRTGRPGRDYWRQNGWATLTPAEQEMSWHQSLRALQKNPGPEIAPF
;
A
#
# COMPACT_ATOMS: atom_id res chain seq x y z
N MET A 1 -0.24 7.55 20.94
CA MET A 1 1.15 7.01 20.98
C MET A 1 1.71 6.99 19.57
N LEU A 2 2.89 7.58 19.32
CA LEU A 2 3.51 7.73 17.99
C LEU A 2 3.57 6.41 17.18
N ASN A 3 3.80 5.28 17.87
CA ASN A 3 3.78 3.93 17.30
C ASN A 3 2.43 3.56 16.65
N GLU A 4 1.30 3.91 17.28
CA GLU A 4 -0.02 3.60 16.74
C GLU A 4 -0.37 4.46 15.51
N ALA A 5 0.03 5.73 15.53
CA ALA A 5 -0.15 6.64 14.40
C ALA A 5 0.67 6.18 13.19
N LEU A 6 1.94 5.81 13.41
CA LEU A 6 2.80 5.25 12.37
C LEU A 6 2.24 3.92 11.85
N ARG A 7 1.80 3.02 12.73
CA ARG A 7 1.18 1.75 12.33
C ARG A 7 -0.01 1.98 11.40
N LYS A 8 -0.94 2.86 11.79
CA LYS A 8 -2.11 3.23 10.95
C LYS A 8 -1.68 3.84 9.62
N HIS A 9 -0.65 4.70 9.61
CA HIS A 9 -0.12 5.29 8.38
C HIS A 9 0.51 4.25 7.43
N LEU A 10 1.14 3.22 7.99
CA LEU A 10 1.79 2.17 7.21
C LEU A 10 0.85 1.01 6.84
N GLN A 11 -0.38 0.94 7.37
CA GLN A 11 -1.32 -0.15 7.06
C GLN A 11 -1.53 -0.28 5.54
N GLY A 12 -1.42 -1.50 5.01
CA GLY A 12 -1.55 -1.76 3.57
C GLY A 12 -0.32 -1.39 2.73
N ARG A 13 0.76 -0.89 3.34
CA ARG A 13 2.08 -0.83 2.68
C ARG A 13 2.75 -2.21 2.75
N PRO A 14 3.57 -2.56 1.75
CA PRO A 14 4.37 -3.79 1.80
C PRO A 14 5.29 -3.77 3.01
N ALA A 15 5.68 -4.96 3.47
CA ALA A 15 6.68 -5.08 4.52
C ALA A 15 7.97 -4.36 4.13
N GLY A 16 8.65 -3.79 5.12
CA GLY A 16 9.83 -2.99 4.86
C GLY A 16 10.73 -2.83 6.08
N PRO A 17 11.94 -2.29 5.86
CA PRO A 17 12.99 -2.30 6.86
C PRO A 17 12.63 -1.37 8.01
N ALA A 18 12.84 -1.83 9.24
CA ALA A 18 12.66 -1.03 10.43
C ALA A 18 13.66 -1.42 11.53
N ASP A 19 14.01 -0.43 12.36
CA ASP A 19 14.62 -0.69 13.66
C ASP A 19 13.51 -0.74 14.71
N LEU A 20 13.40 -1.88 15.39
CA LEU A 20 12.43 -2.08 16.47
C LEU A 20 13.10 -2.04 17.84
N TRP A 21 12.63 -1.14 18.70
CA TRP A 21 12.90 -1.20 20.13
C TRP A 21 11.79 -1.99 20.79
N LEU A 22 12.07 -3.25 21.12
CA LEU A 22 11.12 -4.12 21.81
C LEU A 22 11.13 -3.88 23.32
N THR A 23 10.03 -4.24 23.99
CA THR A 23 9.98 -4.29 25.45
C THR A 23 11.05 -5.27 25.95
N ARG A 24 11.78 -4.86 27.00
CA ARG A 24 12.85 -5.69 27.60
C ARG A 24 14.01 -6.03 26.63
N SER A 25 14.22 -5.21 25.61
CA SER A 25 15.46 -5.18 24.82
C SER A 25 16.15 -3.83 24.99
N ASP A 26 17.46 -3.85 25.21
CA ASP A 26 18.28 -2.64 25.35
C ASP A 26 18.75 -2.09 24.01
N ARG A 27 18.74 -2.93 22.96
CA ARG A 27 19.16 -2.57 21.60
C ARG A 27 18.01 -2.78 20.62
N PRO A 28 17.94 -1.95 19.56
CA PRO A 28 17.01 -2.21 18.48
C PRO A 28 17.43 -3.46 17.71
N VAL A 29 16.44 -4.14 17.12
CA VAL A 29 16.66 -5.13 16.08
C VAL A 29 16.26 -4.55 14.73
N SER A 30 17.14 -4.65 13.75
CA SER A 30 16.89 -4.21 12.37
C SER A 30 16.29 -5.40 11.62
N VAL A 31 15.04 -5.27 11.19
CA VAL A 31 14.22 -6.36 10.61
C VAL A 31 13.22 -5.77 9.61
N ASP A 32 12.67 -6.61 8.73
CA ASP A 32 11.47 -6.21 7.99
C ASP A 32 10.23 -6.37 8.87
N VAL A 33 9.33 -5.40 8.78
CA VAL A 33 8.05 -5.46 9.51
C VAL A 33 6.87 -5.12 8.62
N GLU A 34 5.73 -5.73 8.94
CA GLU A 34 4.45 -5.46 8.34
C GLU A 34 3.46 -4.97 9.42
N PRO A 35 2.84 -3.80 9.25
CA PRO A 35 1.85 -3.29 10.19
C PRO A 35 0.52 -4.05 10.04
N LEU A 36 0.08 -4.70 11.11
CA LEU A 36 -1.21 -5.38 11.15
C LEU A 36 -2.19 -4.72 12.12
N GLU A 37 -3.43 -5.19 12.12
CA GLU A 37 -4.39 -4.83 13.15
C GLU A 37 -3.84 -5.23 14.53
N SER A 38 -3.83 -4.29 15.48
CA SER A 38 -3.36 -4.44 16.86
C SER A 38 -1.87 -4.78 17.10
N GLY A 39 -1.06 -4.95 16.06
CA GLY A 39 0.33 -5.37 16.21
C GLY A 39 1.19 -5.23 14.97
N TRP A 40 2.29 -5.99 14.96
CA TRP A 40 3.29 -5.99 13.91
C TRP A 40 3.64 -7.44 13.56
N GLN A 41 3.74 -7.75 12.28
CA GLN A 41 4.41 -8.95 11.81
C GLN A 41 5.89 -8.60 11.63
N VAL A 42 6.77 -9.39 12.24
CA VAL A 42 8.21 -9.20 12.22
C VAL A 42 8.85 -10.35 11.48
N ARG A 43 9.66 -10.05 10.48
CA ARG A 43 10.42 -11.04 9.72
C ARG A 43 11.63 -11.48 10.53
N VAL A 44 11.71 -12.77 10.81
CA VAL A 44 12.90 -13.42 11.35
C VAL A 44 13.77 -13.83 10.14
N PRO A 45 14.99 -13.28 10.02
CA PRO A 45 15.86 -13.58 8.89
C PRO A 45 16.35 -15.03 8.91
N SER A 46 16.70 -15.53 7.73
CA SER A 46 17.39 -16.82 7.58
C SER A 46 18.86 -16.70 8.01
N SER A 47 19.48 -17.84 8.31
CA SER A 47 20.87 -17.89 8.76
C SER A 47 21.82 -17.60 7.59
N GLY A 48 22.46 -16.43 7.62
CA GLY A 48 23.39 -15.98 6.57
C GLY A 48 22.99 -14.67 5.90
N GLU A 49 21.81 -14.14 6.20
CA GLU A 49 21.40 -12.81 5.76
C GLU A 49 22.14 -11.71 6.54
N SER A 50 22.79 -10.78 5.83
CA SER A 50 23.64 -9.73 6.42
C SER A 50 23.01 -8.33 6.44
N GLN A 51 21.85 -8.16 5.80
CA GLN A 51 21.18 -6.85 5.71
C GLN A 51 20.44 -6.46 7.01
N HIS A 52 20.18 -7.43 7.88
CA HIS A 52 19.37 -7.29 9.09
C HIS A 52 20.15 -7.77 10.34
N SER A 53 19.60 -7.53 11.53
CA SER A 53 20.11 -8.14 12.76
C SER A 53 20.14 -9.66 12.64
N SER A 54 21.09 -10.31 13.32
CA SER A 54 21.22 -11.76 13.23
C SER A 54 19.94 -12.46 13.70
N ARG A 55 19.64 -13.63 13.12
CA ARG A 55 18.50 -14.46 13.53
C ARG A 55 18.46 -14.70 15.04
N ALA A 56 19.62 -14.95 15.64
CA ALA A 56 19.75 -15.18 17.07
C ALA A 56 19.31 -13.94 17.87
N ASP A 57 19.80 -12.76 17.51
CA ASP A 57 19.45 -11.50 18.19
C ASP A 57 17.95 -11.20 18.05
N VAL A 58 17.39 -11.43 16.86
CA VAL A 58 15.96 -11.22 16.59
C VAL A 58 15.09 -12.14 17.44
N LEU A 59 15.36 -13.45 17.43
CA LEU A 59 14.59 -14.43 18.20
C LEU A 59 14.69 -14.19 19.71
N ASP A 60 15.88 -13.84 20.19
CA ASP A 60 16.14 -13.54 21.59
C ASP A 60 15.41 -12.25 22.05
N ALA A 61 15.43 -11.19 21.23
CA ALA A 61 14.71 -9.97 21.51
C ALA A 61 13.18 -10.17 21.49
N LEU A 62 12.64 -10.90 20.49
CA LEU A 62 11.22 -11.21 20.41
C LEU A 62 10.76 -12.09 21.58
N GLY A 63 11.55 -13.11 21.92
CA GLY A 63 11.27 -14.02 23.04
C GLY A 63 11.18 -13.29 24.38
N ARG A 64 12.07 -12.33 24.64
CA ARG A 64 12.01 -11.46 25.84
C ARG A 64 10.81 -10.54 25.85
N ALA A 65 10.47 -9.96 24.70
CA ALA A 65 9.43 -8.95 24.58
C ALA A 65 8.02 -9.53 24.73
N VAL A 66 7.79 -10.69 24.12
CA VAL A 66 6.49 -11.39 24.12
C VAL A 66 6.37 -12.38 25.28
N GLY A 67 7.49 -12.89 25.79
CA GLY A 67 7.52 -13.86 26.89
C GLY A 67 7.30 -15.30 26.41
N TRP A 68 7.99 -15.71 25.34
CA TRP A 68 7.90 -17.08 24.85
C TRP A 68 8.44 -18.10 25.85
N ASP A 69 7.81 -19.28 25.87
CA ASP A 69 8.38 -20.40 26.60
C ASP A 69 9.62 -20.98 25.88
N ARG A 70 10.42 -21.75 26.63
CA ARG A 70 11.65 -22.34 26.11
C ARG A 70 11.41 -23.37 25.01
N ALA A 71 10.26 -24.03 24.98
CA ALA A 71 9.97 -25.04 23.96
C ALA A 71 9.70 -24.36 22.61
N PHE A 72 8.91 -23.28 22.62
CA PHE A 72 8.62 -22.46 21.45
C PHE A 72 9.87 -21.77 20.89
N GLY A 73 10.73 -21.23 21.77
CA GLY A 73 12.02 -20.67 21.35
C GLY A 73 12.89 -21.69 20.61
N ARG A 74 12.91 -22.95 21.08
CA ARG A 74 13.69 -24.02 20.45
C ARG A 74 13.14 -24.43 19.09
N SER A 75 11.82 -24.50 18.91
CA SER A 75 11.23 -24.85 17.61
C SER A 75 11.54 -23.78 16.55
N LEU A 76 11.55 -22.50 16.91
CA LEU A 76 11.94 -21.43 15.99
C LEU A 76 13.43 -21.49 15.59
N THR A 77 14.30 -21.95 16.48
CA THR A 77 15.72 -22.16 16.16
C THR A 77 15.99 -23.42 15.32
N ALA A 78 15.06 -24.37 15.28
CA ALA A 78 15.25 -25.66 14.60
C ALA A 78 15.17 -25.58 13.07
N ALA A 79 14.60 -24.50 12.50
CA ALA A 79 14.54 -24.23 11.06
C ALA A 79 15.38 -22.99 10.69
N PRO A 80 16.72 -23.05 10.78
CA PRO A 80 17.59 -21.88 10.64
C PRO A 80 17.63 -21.28 9.25
N GLN A 81 17.26 -22.04 8.21
CA GLN A 81 17.29 -21.62 6.81
C GLN A 81 15.97 -21.01 6.34
N GLU A 82 14.92 -21.09 7.14
CA GLU A 82 13.61 -20.58 6.78
C GLU A 82 13.40 -19.15 7.30
N THR A 83 12.88 -18.30 6.42
CA THR A 83 12.34 -17.00 6.81
C THR A 83 11.00 -17.21 7.49
N LEU A 84 10.86 -16.70 8.72
CA LEU A 84 9.64 -16.82 9.49
C LEU A 84 9.02 -15.44 9.68
N TRP A 85 7.69 -15.37 9.71
CA TRP A 85 6.96 -14.17 10.11
C TRP A 85 6.32 -14.41 11.46
N VAL A 86 6.66 -13.55 12.42
CA VAL A 86 6.18 -13.66 13.79
C VAL A 86 5.36 -12.44 14.13
N TRP A 87 4.10 -12.66 14.52
CA TRP A 87 3.24 -11.59 15.01
C TRP A 87 3.63 -11.22 16.44
N ILE A 88 3.72 -9.92 16.71
CA ILE A 88 3.87 -9.36 18.06
C ILE A 88 2.81 -8.29 18.32
N PRO A 89 2.32 -8.18 19.57
CA PRO A 89 1.36 -7.15 19.90
C PRO A 89 2.02 -5.77 19.91
N SER A 90 1.25 -4.72 19.60
CA SER A 90 1.77 -3.34 19.54
C SER A 90 2.42 -2.86 20.85
N HIS A 91 1.95 -3.34 22.00
CA HIS A 91 2.52 -3.00 23.31
C HIS A 91 3.91 -3.62 23.56
N ALA A 92 4.31 -4.64 22.78
CA ALA A 92 5.66 -5.19 22.83
C ALA A 92 6.69 -4.31 22.10
N VAL A 93 6.25 -3.26 21.39
CA VAL A 93 7.12 -2.32 20.67
C VAL A 93 7.13 -0.96 21.39
N ARG A 94 8.28 -0.62 22.00
CA ARG A 94 8.51 0.67 22.67
C ARG A 94 8.79 1.80 21.68
N GLY A 95 9.43 1.49 20.57
CA GLY A 95 9.80 2.44 19.54
C GLY A 95 10.05 1.74 18.22
N ILE A 96 9.82 2.46 17.12
CA ILE A 96 10.06 1.96 15.77
C ILE A 96 10.58 3.11 14.92
N VAL A 97 11.62 2.83 14.14
CA VAL A 97 12.09 3.71 13.08
C VAL A 97 11.95 2.95 11.77
N TRP A 98 10.95 3.34 10.97
CA TRP A 98 10.76 2.79 9.64
C TRP A 98 11.79 3.39 8.68
N ARG A 99 12.57 2.53 8.02
CA ARG A 99 13.62 2.90 7.06
C ARG A 99 13.19 2.44 5.66
N PRO A 100 12.36 3.22 4.95
CA PRO A 100 11.97 2.84 3.60
C PRO A 100 13.23 2.73 2.73
N SER A 101 13.30 1.68 1.91
CA SER A 101 14.40 1.46 0.95
C SER A 101 14.47 2.58 -0.10
N THR A 102 13.40 3.37 -0.22
CA THR A 102 13.32 4.60 -1.00
C THR A 102 13.62 5.80 -0.09
N PRO A 103 14.59 6.67 -0.42
CA PRO A 103 14.84 7.90 0.34
C PRO A 103 13.56 8.74 0.45
N ALA A 104 13.41 9.49 1.54
CA ALA A 104 12.29 10.39 1.80
C ALA A 104 12.30 11.64 0.89
N VAL A 105 12.50 11.45 -0.40
CA VAL A 105 12.08 12.39 -1.43
C VAL A 105 10.57 12.21 -1.54
N GLY A 106 9.79 13.28 -1.49
CA GLY A 106 8.34 13.20 -1.64
C GLY A 106 7.95 12.36 -2.87
N ILE A 107 6.81 11.67 -2.81
CA ILE A 107 6.33 10.87 -3.95
C ILE A 107 6.10 11.82 -5.13
N ASP A 108 6.79 11.58 -6.24
CA ASP A 108 6.53 12.29 -7.49
C ASP A 108 5.22 11.75 -8.10
N TYR A 109 4.11 12.37 -7.72
CA TYR A 109 2.78 11.99 -8.19
C TYR A 109 2.60 12.22 -9.70
N ILE A 110 3.37 13.10 -10.33
CA ILE A 110 3.33 13.30 -11.79
C ILE A 110 4.00 12.10 -12.47
N ALA A 111 5.19 11.71 -12.02
CA ALA A 111 5.84 10.49 -12.53
C ALA A 111 4.95 9.25 -12.33
N LYS A 112 4.33 9.11 -11.16
CA LYS A 112 3.38 8.02 -10.90
C LYS A 112 2.12 8.10 -11.75
N ALA A 113 1.65 9.29 -12.10
CA ALA A 113 0.54 9.46 -13.03
C ALA A 113 0.92 9.03 -14.45
N ARG A 114 2.18 9.22 -14.87
CA ARG A 114 2.66 8.74 -16.17
C ARG A 114 2.67 7.21 -16.20
N ASP A 115 3.18 6.58 -15.14
CA ASP A 115 3.15 5.12 -14.99
C ASP A 115 1.71 4.58 -14.97
N ALA A 116 0.81 5.25 -14.25
CA ALA A 116 -0.59 4.88 -14.16
C ALA A 116 -1.34 5.05 -15.48
N TRP A 117 -0.99 6.07 -16.28
CA TRP A 117 -1.66 6.39 -17.54
C TRP A 117 -1.77 5.18 -18.47
N ASP A 118 -0.64 4.52 -18.74
CA ASP A 118 -0.60 3.35 -19.64
C ASP A 118 -1.42 2.19 -19.11
N LEU A 119 -1.36 1.95 -17.80
CA LEU A 119 -2.10 0.89 -17.13
C LEU A 119 -3.61 1.12 -17.23
N LEU A 120 -4.07 2.33 -16.88
CA LEU A 120 -5.48 2.67 -16.93
C LEU A 120 -6.00 2.70 -18.37
N ARG A 121 -5.20 3.19 -19.32
CA ARG A 121 -5.54 3.20 -20.75
C ARG A 121 -5.72 1.77 -21.28
N SER A 122 -4.82 0.86 -20.93
CA SER A 122 -4.95 -0.56 -21.30
C SER A 122 -6.22 -1.18 -20.74
N ARG A 123 -6.55 -0.93 -19.46
CA ARG A 123 -7.78 -1.45 -18.83
C ARG A 123 -9.03 -0.86 -19.47
N ALA A 124 -9.03 0.44 -19.74
CA ALA A 124 -10.10 1.13 -20.44
C ALA A 124 -10.39 0.49 -21.82
N LEU A 125 -9.36 0.23 -22.63
CA LEU A 125 -9.50 -0.41 -23.94
C LEU A 125 -10.08 -1.83 -23.84
N GLN A 126 -9.70 -2.58 -22.80
CA GLN A 126 -10.20 -3.93 -22.53
C GLN A 126 -11.60 -3.94 -21.91
N GLY A 127 -12.11 -2.77 -21.48
CA GLY A 127 -13.36 -2.67 -20.74
C GLY A 127 -13.30 -3.25 -19.33
N GLU A 128 -12.10 -3.33 -18.77
CA GLU A 128 -11.85 -3.84 -17.43
C GLU A 128 -11.73 -2.71 -16.42
N THR A 129 -12.02 -3.03 -15.16
CA THR A 129 -11.77 -2.14 -14.03
C THR A 129 -10.67 -2.72 -13.16
N MET A 130 -10.07 -1.89 -12.32
CA MET A 130 -9.09 -2.32 -11.32
C MET A 130 -9.35 -1.65 -9.98
N THR A 131 -8.91 -2.28 -8.89
CA THR A 131 -9.12 -1.67 -7.57
C THR A 131 -8.05 -0.63 -7.24
N TYR A 132 -8.35 0.28 -6.30
CA TYR A 132 -7.34 1.18 -5.73
C TYR A 132 -6.13 0.42 -5.15
N GLY A 133 -6.36 -0.78 -4.60
CA GLY A 133 -5.30 -1.66 -4.10
C GLY A 133 -4.41 -2.18 -5.22
N ASP A 134 -5.01 -2.66 -6.31
CA ASP A 134 -4.28 -3.18 -7.48
C ASP A 134 -3.44 -2.08 -8.13
N LEU A 135 -4.01 -0.88 -8.28
CA LEU A 135 -3.29 0.27 -8.81
C LEU A 135 -2.14 0.68 -7.88
N GLY A 136 -2.39 0.77 -6.58
CA GLY A 136 -1.36 1.10 -5.60
C GLY A 136 -0.19 0.11 -5.62
N HIS A 137 -0.49 -1.19 -5.73
CA HIS A 137 0.52 -2.23 -5.86
C HIS A 137 1.32 -2.11 -7.16
N ALA A 138 0.64 -1.94 -8.30
CA ALA A 138 1.27 -1.78 -9.62
C ALA A 138 2.20 -0.56 -9.69
N LEU A 139 1.91 0.50 -8.92
CA LEU A 139 2.71 1.72 -8.85
C LEU A 139 3.86 1.65 -7.83
N GLY A 140 4.18 0.47 -7.31
CA GLY A 140 5.28 0.27 -6.36
C GLY A 140 4.89 0.40 -4.90
N GLY A 141 3.66 0.00 -4.54
CA GLY A 141 3.19 -0.08 -3.15
C GLY A 141 2.64 1.24 -2.58
N LEU A 142 2.02 2.06 -3.43
CA LEU A 142 1.35 3.29 -3.00
C LEU A 142 0.14 2.97 -2.11
N HIS A 143 -0.08 3.77 -1.07
CA HIS A 143 -1.21 3.56 -0.17
C HIS A 143 -2.55 3.86 -0.89
N PRO A 144 -3.52 2.92 -0.94
CA PRO A 144 -4.74 3.06 -1.74
C PRO A 144 -5.62 4.26 -1.39
N LEU A 145 -5.62 4.71 -0.12
CA LEU A 145 -6.47 5.80 0.36
C LEU A 145 -5.77 7.16 0.45
N HIS A 146 -4.44 7.20 0.28
CA HIS A 146 -3.66 8.42 0.53
C HIS A 146 -2.83 8.81 -0.68
N ASP A 147 -2.12 7.85 -1.28
CA ASP A 147 -1.18 8.13 -2.36
C ASP A 147 -1.86 7.95 -3.73
N VAL A 148 -2.66 6.90 -3.91
CA VAL A 148 -3.36 6.65 -5.17
C VAL A 148 -4.30 7.80 -5.56
N PRO A 149 -5.11 8.40 -4.67
CA PRO A 149 -5.95 9.53 -5.03
C PRO A 149 -5.14 10.73 -5.57
N GLN A 150 -3.95 11.00 -5.02
CA GLN A 150 -3.09 12.09 -5.49
C GLN A 150 -2.58 11.85 -6.92
N VAL A 151 -2.30 10.59 -7.28
CA VAL A 151 -1.94 10.20 -8.65
C VAL A 151 -3.14 10.39 -9.59
N LEU A 152 -4.33 9.93 -9.16
CA LEU A 152 -5.55 10.04 -9.96
C LEU A 152 -5.95 11.50 -10.20
N ASP A 153 -5.76 12.39 -9.22
CA ASP A 153 -6.07 13.81 -9.36
C ASP A 153 -5.29 14.48 -10.51
N VAL A 154 -4.05 14.04 -10.79
CA VAL A 154 -3.25 14.54 -11.92
C VAL A 154 -3.88 14.14 -13.25
N ILE A 155 -4.22 12.85 -13.39
CA ILE A 155 -4.83 12.28 -14.60
C ILE A 155 -6.19 12.91 -14.85
N GLN A 156 -7.01 12.93 -13.79
CA GLN A 156 -8.38 13.43 -13.83
C GLN A 156 -8.42 14.90 -14.25
N ARG A 157 -7.55 15.74 -13.66
CA ARG A 157 -7.45 17.15 -14.06
C ARG A 157 -7.17 17.30 -15.54
N TRP A 158 -6.23 16.55 -16.08
CA TRP A 158 -5.92 16.61 -17.50
C TRP A 158 -7.11 16.19 -18.37
N CYS A 159 -7.80 15.09 -18.03
CA CYS A 159 -9.00 14.64 -18.75
C CYS A 159 -10.08 15.72 -18.79
N HIS A 160 -10.35 16.38 -17.65
CA HIS A 160 -11.34 17.47 -17.56
C HIS A 160 -10.93 18.71 -18.36
N GLU A 161 -9.65 19.11 -18.28
CA GLU A 161 -9.13 20.27 -19.04
C GLU A 161 -9.23 20.08 -20.56
N HIS A 162 -9.29 18.82 -21.03
CA HIS A 162 -9.27 18.45 -22.45
C HIS A 162 -10.60 17.85 -22.93
N ASP A 163 -11.65 17.88 -22.11
CA ASP A 163 -12.99 17.34 -22.42
C ASP A 163 -12.95 15.86 -22.89
N ILE A 164 -12.09 15.06 -22.24
CA ILE A 164 -11.98 13.63 -22.47
C ILE A 164 -12.65 12.90 -21.31
N ALA A 165 -13.28 11.76 -21.61
CA ALA A 165 -13.86 10.91 -20.58
C ALA A 165 -12.82 10.60 -19.49
N ASP A 166 -13.24 10.69 -18.24
CA ASP A 166 -12.33 10.62 -17.10
C ASP A 166 -11.80 9.20 -16.91
N LEU A 167 -10.53 9.01 -17.30
CA LEU A 167 -9.84 7.73 -17.29
C LEU A 167 -9.78 7.11 -15.89
N THR A 168 -9.84 7.93 -14.82
CA THR A 168 -9.84 7.43 -13.44
C THR A 168 -11.10 6.63 -13.08
N GLY A 169 -12.15 6.71 -13.92
CA GLY A 169 -13.38 5.91 -13.78
C GLY A 169 -13.16 4.41 -13.90
N VAL A 170 -12.01 3.94 -14.40
CA VAL A 170 -11.66 2.51 -14.40
C VAL A 170 -11.21 2.01 -13.02
N VAL A 171 -10.93 2.92 -12.08
CA VAL A 171 -10.48 2.57 -10.73
C VAL A 171 -11.67 2.52 -9.77
N VAL A 172 -11.87 1.37 -9.13
CA VAL A 172 -13.05 1.09 -8.31
C VAL A 172 -12.70 0.65 -6.89
N SER A 173 -13.64 0.85 -5.98
CA SER A 173 -13.59 0.26 -4.64
C SER A 173 -13.77 -1.25 -4.72
N GLN A 174 -12.86 -2.01 -4.09
CA GLN A 174 -12.94 -3.46 -4.03
C GLN A 174 -14.27 -3.96 -3.43
N ARG A 175 -14.82 -3.22 -2.46
CA ARG A 175 -16.05 -3.62 -1.76
C ARG A 175 -17.30 -3.42 -2.60
N THR A 176 -17.34 -2.37 -3.42
CA THR A 176 -18.56 -1.94 -4.10
C THR A 176 -18.52 -2.14 -5.61
N GLY A 177 -17.34 -2.39 -6.18
CA GLY A 177 -17.14 -2.43 -7.64
C GLY A 177 -17.49 -1.11 -8.31
N ARG A 178 -17.46 0.01 -7.57
CA ARG A 178 -17.85 1.34 -8.04
C ARG A 178 -16.74 2.36 -7.77
N PRO A 179 -16.64 3.43 -8.58
CA PRO A 179 -15.72 4.53 -8.32
C PRO A 179 -15.90 5.17 -6.94
N GLY A 180 -14.81 5.78 -6.45
CA GLY A 180 -14.80 6.53 -5.21
C GLY A 180 -15.68 7.78 -5.25
N ARG A 181 -15.92 8.39 -4.08
CA ARG A 181 -16.78 9.59 -3.97
C ARG A 181 -16.27 10.78 -4.78
N ASP A 182 -14.96 10.93 -4.87
CA ASP A 182 -14.35 12.06 -5.54
C ASP A 182 -14.56 11.99 -7.05
N TYR A 183 -14.59 10.80 -7.63
CA TYR A 183 -14.94 10.61 -9.04
C TYR A 183 -16.32 11.20 -9.37
N TRP A 184 -17.34 10.89 -8.57
CA TRP A 184 -18.69 11.45 -8.75
C TRP A 184 -18.71 12.97 -8.64
N ARG A 185 -17.97 13.53 -7.68
CA ARG A 185 -17.92 14.97 -7.45
C ARG A 185 -17.28 15.70 -8.62
N GLN A 186 -16.12 15.22 -9.05
CA GLN A 186 -15.33 15.88 -10.08
C GLN A 186 -16.00 15.80 -11.46
N ASN A 187 -16.75 14.73 -11.74
CA ASN A 187 -17.56 14.63 -12.95
C ASN A 187 -18.92 15.37 -12.86
N GLY A 188 -19.19 16.09 -11.76
CA GLY A 188 -20.45 16.82 -11.58
C GLY A 188 -21.67 15.93 -11.34
N TRP A 189 -21.46 14.66 -10.94
CA TRP A 189 -22.50 13.65 -10.74
C TRP A 189 -22.86 13.41 -9.27
N ALA A 190 -22.25 14.14 -8.34
CA ALA A 190 -22.47 13.95 -6.91
C ALA A 190 -23.93 14.17 -6.47
N THR A 191 -24.69 14.99 -7.19
CA THR A 191 -26.11 15.27 -6.91
C THR A 191 -27.08 14.33 -7.61
N LEU A 192 -26.59 13.47 -8.52
CA LEU A 192 -27.41 12.49 -9.21
C LEU A 192 -27.83 11.37 -8.26
N THR A 193 -28.96 10.74 -8.57
CA THR A 193 -29.38 9.52 -7.87
C THR A 193 -28.38 8.38 -8.11
N PRO A 194 -28.31 7.36 -7.24
CA PRO A 194 -27.39 6.24 -7.43
C PRO A 194 -27.53 5.52 -8.77
N ALA A 195 -28.75 5.42 -9.31
CA ALA A 195 -29.01 4.79 -10.61
C ALA A 195 -28.50 5.65 -11.77
N GLU A 196 -28.66 6.96 -11.69
CA GLU A 196 -28.14 7.90 -12.68
C GLU A 196 -26.60 7.94 -12.66
N GLN A 197 -25.99 7.95 -11.48
CA GLN A 197 -24.53 7.85 -11.33
C GLN A 197 -23.98 6.59 -12.01
N GLU A 198 -24.63 5.45 -11.79
CA GLU A 198 -24.22 4.18 -12.38
C GLU A 198 -24.40 4.18 -13.89
N MET A 199 -25.49 4.75 -14.42
CA MET A 199 -25.70 4.90 -15.85
C MET A 199 -24.65 5.80 -16.51
N SER A 200 -24.38 6.98 -15.91
CA SER A 200 -23.37 7.93 -16.40
C SER A 200 -21.96 7.34 -16.37
N TRP A 201 -21.61 6.61 -15.32
CA TRP A 201 -20.32 5.93 -15.22
C TRP A 201 -20.15 4.87 -16.31
N HIS A 202 -21.15 4.00 -16.53
CA HIS A 202 -21.07 3.01 -17.61
C HIS A 202 -21.01 3.66 -19.00
N GLN A 203 -21.67 4.81 -19.19
CA GLN A 203 -21.52 5.60 -20.41
C GLN A 203 -20.09 6.12 -20.57
N SER A 204 -19.48 6.64 -19.51
CA SER A 204 -18.08 7.08 -19.49
C SER A 204 -17.11 5.94 -19.81
N LEU A 205 -17.29 4.75 -19.20
CA LEU A 205 -16.47 3.58 -19.50
C LEU A 205 -16.56 3.17 -20.98
N ARG A 206 -17.75 3.23 -21.58
CA ARG A 206 -17.93 2.97 -23.02
C ARG A 206 -17.29 4.04 -23.91
N ALA A 207 -17.24 5.28 -23.45
CA ALA A 207 -16.53 6.34 -24.15
C ALA A 207 -15.02 6.10 -24.11
N LEU A 208 -14.49 5.75 -22.93
CA LEU A 208 -13.08 5.39 -22.72
C LEU A 208 -12.64 4.18 -23.56
N GLN A 209 -13.47 3.14 -23.69
CA GLN A 209 -13.17 2.00 -24.57
C GLN A 209 -12.94 2.41 -26.02
N LYS A 210 -13.61 3.48 -26.48
CA LYS A 210 -13.48 4.00 -27.85
C LYS A 210 -12.33 4.99 -27.99
N ASN A 211 -12.13 5.82 -26.99
CA ASN A 211 -11.09 6.84 -26.95
C ASN A 211 -10.66 7.08 -25.49
N PRO A 212 -9.63 6.38 -25.00
CA PRO A 212 -9.16 6.55 -23.63
C PRO A 212 -8.16 7.71 -23.49
N GLY A 213 -8.00 8.55 -24.52
CA GLY A 213 -7.00 9.61 -24.58
C GLY A 213 -5.74 9.21 -25.37
N PRO A 214 -4.72 10.10 -25.40
CA PRO A 214 -3.48 9.88 -26.13
C PRO A 214 -2.69 8.65 -25.66
N GLU A 215 -1.90 8.07 -26.57
CA GLU A 215 -1.05 6.91 -26.27
C GLU A 215 0.07 7.20 -25.26
N ILE A 216 0.49 8.46 -25.18
CA ILE A 216 1.55 8.91 -24.27
C ILE A 216 0.92 9.82 -23.24
N ALA A 217 1.33 9.67 -21.98
CA ALA A 217 0.89 10.54 -20.89
C ALA A 217 1.21 12.01 -21.22
N PRO A 218 0.23 12.92 -21.14
CA PRO A 218 0.34 14.29 -21.66
C PRO A 218 0.87 15.32 -20.63
N PHE A 219 1.44 14.87 -19.51
CA PHE A 219 1.94 15.69 -18.41
C PHE A 219 3.31 15.20 -17.94
#